data_AF-A0A916ZK54-F1
#
_entry.id   AF-A0A916ZK54-F1
#
_cell.length_a   1.000
_cell.length_b   1.000
_cell.length_c   1.000
_cell.angle_alpha   90.00
_cell.angle_beta   90.00
_cell.angle_gamma   90.00
#
_symmetry.space_group_name_H-M   'P 1'
#
loop_
_entity.id
_entity.type
_entity.pdbx_description
1 polymer ?
#
loop_
_entity_poly.entity_id
_entity_poly.type
_entity_poly.pdbx_seq_one_letter_code
_entity_poly.pdbx_strand_id
1 'polypeptide(L)'
;MSVVLFISTVMPFMLVNVITALVETARNRFSLVDGVRKQEVQEMRPTFRPNVSKRKKVHGFRKRMASKNGRKVLSARRQRGRKVLSA
;
A
#
# COMPACT_ATOMS: atom_id res chain seq x y z
N MET A 1 14.79 -27.82 56.35
CA MET A 1 14.65 -26.36 56.16
C MET A 1 15.12 -25.89 54.77
N SER A 2 16.21 -26.43 54.22
CA SER A 2 16.75 -25.97 52.93
C SER A 2 15.94 -26.36 51.69
N VAL A 3 15.31 -27.54 51.67
CA VAL A 3 14.53 -28.02 50.49
C VAL A 3 13.20 -27.29 50.34
N VAL A 4 12.52 -26.97 51.44
CA VAL A 4 11.23 -26.27 51.44
C VAL A 4 11.39 -24.81 51.00
N LEU A 5 12.48 -24.15 51.44
CA LEU A 5 12.83 -22.81 50.99
C LEU A 5 13.20 -22.78 49.49
N PHE A 6 13.86 -23.82 48.98
CA PHE A 6 14.19 -23.92 47.55
C PHE A 6 12.93 -24.08 46.69
N ILE A 7 11.96 -24.88 47.14
CA ILE A 7 10.69 -25.06 46.41
C ILE A 7 9.82 -23.81 46.49
N SER A 8 9.76 -23.10 47.61
CA SER A 8 8.89 -21.93 47.76
C SER A 8 9.44 -20.66 47.11
N THR A 9 10.76 -20.52 46.98
CA THR A 9 11.39 -19.30 46.45
C THR A 9 11.97 -19.44 45.04
N VAL A 10 12.52 -20.61 44.68
CA VAL A 10 13.22 -20.79 43.40
C VAL A 10 12.33 -21.39 42.31
N MET A 11 11.43 -22.32 42.66
CA MET A 11 10.51 -22.93 41.69
C MET A 11 9.53 -21.94 41.03
N PRO A 12 8.91 -20.94 41.71
CA PRO A 12 8.01 -20.02 41.03
C PRO A 12 8.75 -19.12 40.02
N PHE A 13 9.99 -18.72 40.32
CA PHE A 13 10.80 -17.93 39.39
C PHE A 13 11.17 -18.74 38.13
N MET A 14 11.54 -20.01 38.30
CA MET A 14 11.81 -20.91 37.17
C MET A 14 10.56 -21.20 36.34
N LEU A 15 9.40 -21.37 37.00
CA LEU A 15 8.11 -21.57 36.31
C LEU A 15 7.70 -20.32 35.50
N VAL A 16 7.88 -19.12 36.04
CA VAL A 16 7.59 -17.87 35.32
C VAL A 16 8.48 -17.74 34.10
N ASN A 17 9.78 -18.04 34.20
CA ASN A 17 10.71 -17.98 33.06
C ASN A 17 10.40 -19.00 31.96
N VAL A 18 9.95 -20.21 32.33
CA VAL A 18 9.52 -21.23 31.37
C VAL A 18 8.24 -20.82 30.65
N ILE A 19 7.29 -20.23 31.38
CA ILE A 19 6.02 -19.75 30.81
C ILE A 19 6.27 -18.54 29.90
N THR A 20 7.07 -17.56 30.32
CA THR A 20 7.40 -16.40 29.49
C THR A 20 8.15 -16.81 28.23
N ALA A 21 9.12 -17.72 28.31
CA ALA A 21 9.82 -18.27 27.14
C ALA A 21 8.89 -19.02 26.17
N LEU A 22 7.94 -19.81 26.68
CA LEU A 22 6.92 -20.49 25.85
C LEU A 22 6.01 -19.50 25.13
N VAL A 23 5.56 -18.45 25.82
CA VAL A 23 4.71 -17.40 25.23
C VAL A 23 5.50 -16.55 24.23
N GLU A 24 6.78 -16.28 24.47
CA GLU A 24 7.68 -15.58 23.54
C GLU A 24 7.92 -16.41 22.27
N THR A 25 8.12 -17.72 22.42
CA THR A 25 8.30 -18.66 21.30
C THR A 25 7.04 -18.79 20.45
N ALA A 26 5.86 -18.75 21.07
CA ALA A 26 4.58 -18.73 20.36
C ALA A 26 4.33 -17.40 19.63
N ARG A 27 4.67 -16.24 20.25
CA ARG A 27 4.60 -14.91 19.59
C ARG A 27 5.55 -14.80 18.39
N ASN A 28 6.77 -15.34 18.48
CA ASN A 28 7.75 -15.30 17.38
C ASN A 28 7.44 -16.24 16.20
N ARG A 29 6.56 -17.22 16.35
CA ARG A 29 6.10 -18.05 15.22
C ARG A 29 5.06 -17.35 14.34
N PHE A 30 4.36 -16.35 14.87
CA PHE A 30 3.34 -15.60 14.15
C PHE A 30 3.93 -14.59 13.16
N SER A 31 5.08 -13.99 13.47
CA SER A 31 5.78 -13.04 12.58
C SER A 31 6.39 -13.68 11.33
N LEU A 32 6.43 -15.01 11.24
CA LEU A 32 6.97 -15.76 10.10
C LEU A 32 5.91 -16.07 9.03
N VAL A 33 4.61 -15.88 9.33
CA VAL A 33 3.50 -16.17 8.39
C VAL A 33 3.07 -14.93 7.59
N ASP A 34 3.36 -13.73 8.10
CA ASP A 34 2.97 -12.47 7.44
C ASP A 34 4.03 -11.90 6.48
N GLY A 35 5.24 -12.48 6.46
CA GLY A 35 6.37 -12.01 5.64
C GLY A 35 6.37 -12.49 4.18
N VAL A 36 5.57 -13.49 3.82
CA VAL A 36 5.70 -14.21 2.53
C VAL A 36 4.63 -13.81 1.49
N ARG A 37 3.59 -13.05 1.87
CA ARG A 37 2.53 -12.60 0.94
C ARG A 37 2.80 -11.25 0.25
N LYS A 38 4.06 -10.96 -0.07
CA LYS A 38 4.46 -9.86 -0.97
C LYS A 38 5.45 -10.31 -2.04
N GLN A 39 5.40 -11.58 -2.43
CA GLN A 39 5.83 -11.94 -3.77
C GLN A 39 4.75 -11.42 -4.73
N GLU A 40 4.76 -10.08 -4.92
CA GLU A 40 4.04 -9.40 -5.99
C GLU A 40 4.50 -10.06 -7.29
N VAL A 41 3.65 -10.92 -7.83
CA VAL A 41 3.54 -11.00 -9.28
C VAL A 41 3.46 -9.53 -9.73
N GLN A 42 4.41 -9.07 -10.54
CA GLN A 42 4.21 -7.83 -11.29
C GLN A 42 3.04 -8.08 -12.24
N GLU A 43 1.82 -8.10 -11.70
CA GLU A 43 0.60 -8.09 -12.47
C GLU A 43 0.68 -6.83 -13.32
N MET A 44 0.49 -7.00 -14.62
CA MET A 44 0.48 -5.91 -15.57
C MET A 44 -0.66 -4.95 -15.17
N ARG A 45 -0.33 -3.93 -14.38
CA ARG A 45 -1.32 -3.00 -13.83
C ARG A 45 -1.96 -2.26 -15.00
N PRO A 46 -3.29 -2.03 -14.98
CA PRO A 46 -3.94 -1.30 -16.05
C PRO A 46 -3.32 0.09 -16.21
N THR A 47 -3.06 0.49 -17.46
CA THR A 47 -2.43 1.78 -17.78
C THR A 47 -3.30 2.96 -17.38
N PHE A 48 -4.63 2.79 -17.43
CA PHE A 48 -5.58 3.80 -17.04
C PHE A 48 -6.01 3.63 -15.58
N ARG A 49 -5.54 4.53 -14.73
CA ARG A 49 -6.05 4.72 -13.36
C ARG A 49 -6.83 6.04 -13.34
N PRO A 50 -8.17 6.02 -13.29
CA PRO A 50 -8.98 7.23 -13.48
C PRO A 50 -8.72 8.24 -12.37
N ASN A 51 -8.38 9.47 -12.76
CA ASN A 51 -8.27 10.60 -11.85
C ASN A 51 -8.78 11.87 -12.54
N VAL A 52 -9.94 12.36 -12.07
CA VAL A 52 -10.66 13.49 -12.69
C VAL A 52 -9.84 14.78 -12.63
N SER A 53 -9.14 15.03 -11.52
CA SER A 53 -8.30 16.22 -11.34
C SER A 53 -7.13 16.22 -12.34
N LYS A 54 -6.42 15.09 -12.46
CA LYS A 54 -5.31 14.94 -13.42
C LYS A 54 -5.80 15.09 -14.86
N ARG A 55 -6.93 14.47 -15.22
CA ARG A 55 -7.53 14.57 -16.56
C ARG A 55 -7.84 16.01 -16.92
N LYS A 56 -8.53 16.77 -16.05
CA LYS A 56 -8.90 18.16 -16.30
C LYS A 56 -7.67 19.08 -16.42
N LYS A 57 -6.65 18.88 -15.59
CA LYS A 57 -5.40 19.67 -15.61
C LYS A 57 -4.58 19.44 -16.89
N VAL A 58 -4.45 18.19 -17.33
CA VAL A 58 -3.56 17.83 -18.46
C VAL A 58 -4.27 17.89 -19.81
N HIS A 59 -5.53 17.47 -19.88
CA HIS A 59 -6.25 17.29 -21.14
C HIS A 59 -7.44 18.26 -21.34
N GLY A 60 -7.75 19.07 -20.33
CA GLY A 60 -8.87 20.01 -20.37
C GLY A 60 -8.65 21.20 -21.31
N PHE A 61 -9.73 21.94 -21.56
CA PHE A 61 -9.77 23.04 -22.52
C PHE A 61 -8.72 24.13 -22.27
N ARG A 62 -8.58 24.58 -21.01
CA ARG A 62 -7.62 25.61 -20.61
C ARG A 62 -6.18 25.23 -20.98
N LYS A 63 -5.79 23.97 -20.74
CA LYS A 63 -4.44 23.48 -21.07
C LYS A 63 -4.20 23.45 -22.58
N ARG A 64 -5.24 23.15 -23.37
CA ARG A 64 -5.17 23.23 -24.85
C ARG A 64 -5.03 24.68 -25.32
N MET A 65 -5.75 25.63 -24.73
CA MET A 65 -5.64 27.04 -25.12
C MET A 65 -4.30 27.68 -24.76
N ALA A 66 -3.65 27.22 -23.68
CA ALA A 66 -2.39 27.76 -23.20
C ALA A 66 -1.21 27.65 -24.20
N SER A 67 -1.21 26.66 -25.09
CA SER A 67 -0.12 26.45 -26.06
C SER A 67 -0.57 26.70 -27.51
N LYS A 68 0.37 27.09 -28.38
CA LYS A 68 0.11 27.24 -29.82
C LYS A 68 -0.40 25.94 -30.45
N ASN A 69 0.21 24.81 -30.09
CA ASN A 69 -0.17 23.50 -30.61
C ASN A 69 -1.54 23.04 -30.10
N GLY A 70 -1.87 23.31 -28.84
CA GLY A 70 -3.19 22.97 -28.30
C GLY A 70 -4.32 23.78 -28.96
N ARG A 71 -4.10 25.05 -29.29
CA ARG A 71 -5.04 25.87 -30.09
C ARG A 71 -5.24 25.29 -31.49
N LYS A 72 -4.18 24.84 -32.15
CA LYS A 72 -4.27 24.15 -33.46
C LYS A 72 -5.10 22.87 -33.37
N VAL A 73 -4.90 22.06 -32.33
CA VAL A 73 -5.71 20.83 -32.08
C VAL A 73 -7.19 21.18 -31.94
N LEU A 74 -7.54 22.21 -31.18
CA LEU A 74 -8.94 22.64 -31.02
C LEU A 74 -9.54 23.11 -32.35
N SER A 75 -8.79 23.88 -33.14
CA SER A 75 -9.23 24.31 -34.48
C SER A 75 -9.53 23.12 -35.39
N ALA A 76 -8.60 22.17 -35.49
CA ALA A 76 -8.78 20.96 -36.30
C ALA A 76 -9.97 20.11 -35.82
N ARG A 77 -10.21 20.03 -34.50
CA ARG A 77 -11.37 19.31 -33.95
C ARG A 77 -12.70 20.01 -34.27
N ARG A 78 -12.74 21.35 -34.30
CA ARG A 78 -13.90 22.13 -34.73
C ARG A 78 -14.17 21.95 -36.22
N GLN A 79 -13.13 22.05 -37.06
CA GLN A 79 -13.24 21.82 -38.50
C GLN A 79 -13.79 20.43 -38.82
N ARG A 80 -13.38 19.41 -38.06
CA ARG A 80 -13.94 18.05 -38.19
C ARG A 80 -15.36 17.89 -37.64
N GLY A 81 -15.91 18.87 -36.92
CA GLY A 81 -17.25 18.79 -36.32
C GLY A 81 -17.35 17.87 -35.10
N ARG A 82 -16.26 17.68 -34.33
CA ARG A 82 -16.30 16.85 -33.12
C ARG A 82 -17.22 17.50 -32.06
N LYS A 83 -18.27 16.80 -31.64
CA LYS A 83 -19.18 17.23 -30.54
C LYS A 83 -18.44 17.62 -29.26
N VAL A 84 -17.36 16.89 -28.92
CA VAL A 84 -16.52 17.16 -27.74
C VAL A 84 -15.09 17.51 -28.18
N LEU A 85 -14.62 18.71 -27.82
CA LEU A 85 -13.32 19.22 -28.27
C LEU A 85 -12.17 18.90 -27.30
N SER A 86 -12.42 18.84 -25.99
CA SER A 86 -11.43 18.51 -24.96
C SER A 86 -12.03 17.63 -23.87
N ALA A 87 -11.16 17.06 -23.05
CA ALA A 87 -11.49 16.09 -22.03
C ALA A 87 -12.12 16.69 -20.76
#